data_AF-A0A1Q5MTY7-F1
#
_entry.id   AF-A0A1Q5MTY7-F1
#
_cell.length_a   1.000
_cell.length_b   1.000
_cell.length_c   1.000
_cell.angle_alpha   90.00
_cell.angle_beta   90.00
_cell.angle_gamma   90.00
#
_symmetry.space_group_name_H-M   'P 1'
#
loop_
_entity.id
_entity.type
_entity.pdbx_description
1 polymer ?
#
loop_
_entity_poly.entity_id
_entity_poly.type
_entity_poly.pdbx_seq_one_letter_code
_entity_poly.pdbx_strand_id
1 'polypeptide(L)'
;MAAAYCLSEAGITLADVDEIAIAFNPDWPTPSNICTDAELIAELLAPALFGHHRPRRVLVVEHHLAHTASAFHPSGFDEAALLVVDGSGDGVSASLSPAAPPTD
;
A
#
# COMPACT_ATOMS: atom_id res chain seq x y z
N MET A 1 -16.23 6.65 2.67
CA MET A 1 -15.06 5.75 2.50
C MET A 1 -13.83 6.42 3.08
N ALA A 2 -12.88 5.63 3.63
CA ALA A 2 -11.68 6.15 4.28
C ALA A 2 -10.83 7.04 3.35
N ALA A 3 -10.59 6.61 2.11
CA ALA A 3 -9.82 7.39 1.14
C ALA A 3 -10.43 8.78 0.86
N ALA A 4 -11.75 8.88 0.70
CA ALA A 4 -12.45 10.16 0.51
C ALA A 4 -12.35 11.09 1.72
N TYR A 5 -12.42 10.53 2.94
CA TYR A 5 -12.19 11.29 4.15
C TYR A 5 -10.74 11.83 4.20
N CYS A 6 -9.74 10.99 3.94
CA CYS A 6 -8.33 11.40 3.98
C CYS A 6 -8.00 12.52 2.99
N LEU A 7 -8.52 12.46 1.76
CA LEU A 7 -8.32 13.53 0.77
C LEU A 7 -8.99 14.84 1.22
N SER A 8 -10.22 14.75 1.76
CA SER A 8 -10.92 15.92 2.31
C SER A 8 -10.16 16.57 3.46
N GLU A 9 -9.67 15.78 4.42
CA GLU A 9 -8.89 16.27 5.56
C GLU A 9 -7.57 16.93 5.11
N ALA A 10 -6.92 16.38 4.08
CA ALA A 10 -5.69 16.93 3.51
C ALA A 10 -5.94 18.15 2.58
N GLY A 11 -7.20 18.47 2.26
CA GLY A 11 -7.55 19.57 1.36
C GLY A 11 -7.09 19.37 -0.09
N ILE A 12 -6.90 18.12 -0.51
CA ILE A 12 -6.44 17.74 -1.85
C ILE A 12 -7.48 16.87 -2.56
N THR A 13 -7.34 16.72 -3.86
CA THR A 13 -8.16 15.85 -4.70
C THR A 13 -7.36 14.64 -5.17
N LEU A 14 -8.05 13.66 -5.77
CA LEU A 14 -7.36 12.52 -6.39
C LEU A 14 -6.42 12.95 -7.54
N ALA A 15 -6.64 14.13 -8.14
CA ALA A 15 -5.76 14.66 -9.19
C ALA A 15 -4.39 15.10 -8.65
N ASP A 16 -4.31 15.37 -7.35
CA ASP A 16 -3.08 15.78 -6.65
C ASP A 16 -2.29 14.58 -6.11
N VAL A 17 -2.85 13.36 -6.21
CA VAL A 17 -2.19 12.13 -5.77
C VAL A 17 -1.29 11.60 -6.89
N ASP A 18 0.01 11.53 -6.62
CA ASP A 18 0.98 11.00 -7.58
C ASP A 18 0.79 9.50 -7.82
N GLU A 19 0.65 8.73 -6.73
CA GLU A 19 0.63 7.28 -6.74
C GLU A 19 -0.29 6.72 -5.64
N ILE A 20 -0.91 5.56 -5.92
CA ILE A 20 -1.67 4.80 -4.93
C ILE A 20 -0.95 3.47 -4.72
N ALA A 21 -0.79 3.05 -3.47
CA ALA A 21 -0.24 1.74 -3.13
C ALA A 21 -1.30 0.89 -2.40
N ILE A 22 -1.39 -0.39 -2.77
CA ILE A 22 -2.18 -1.40 -2.07
C ILE A 22 -1.25 -2.49 -1.53
N ALA A 23 -1.53 -2.95 -0.32
CA ALA A 23 -0.74 -3.96 0.39
C ALA A 23 -1.34 -5.37 0.25
N PHE A 24 -1.86 -5.69 -0.94
CA PHE A 24 -2.31 -7.04 -1.28
C PHE A 24 -2.12 -7.27 -2.77
N ASN A 25 -1.69 -8.47 -3.16
CA ASN A 25 -1.54 -8.82 -4.56
C ASN A 25 -2.84 -9.43 -5.12
N PRO A 26 -3.60 -8.72 -5.98
CA PRO A 26 -4.83 -9.27 -6.56
C PRO A 26 -4.57 -10.46 -7.49
N ASP A 27 -3.36 -10.56 -8.05
CA ASP A 27 -2.98 -11.61 -8.99
C ASP A 27 -2.30 -12.81 -8.29
N TRP A 28 -2.32 -12.87 -6.96
CA TRP A 28 -1.71 -13.95 -6.20
C TRP A 28 -2.16 -15.34 -6.70
N PRO A 29 -1.24 -16.30 -6.94
CA PRO A 29 0.19 -16.31 -6.57
C PRO A 29 1.14 -15.73 -7.61
N THR A 30 0.64 -15.17 -8.72
CA THR A 30 1.48 -14.52 -9.72
C THR A 30 1.99 -13.20 -9.16
N PRO A 31 3.32 -13.00 -9.04
CA PRO A 31 3.86 -11.75 -8.54
C PRO A 31 3.49 -10.58 -9.44
N SER A 32 3.00 -9.50 -8.85
CA SER A 32 2.74 -8.24 -9.53
C SER A 32 3.18 -7.07 -8.66
N ASN A 33 3.69 -6.02 -9.28
CA ASN A 33 4.04 -4.75 -8.64
C ASN A 33 3.08 -3.61 -9.06
N ILE A 34 2.11 -3.89 -9.95
CA ILE A 34 1.16 -2.92 -10.46
C ILE A 34 -0.20 -3.60 -10.58
N CYS A 35 -1.25 -2.97 -10.07
CA CYS A 35 -2.62 -3.38 -10.32
C CYS A 35 -3.12 -2.71 -11.61
N THR A 36 -3.48 -3.52 -12.61
CA THR A 36 -4.10 -3.04 -13.86
C THR A 36 -5.58 -3.38 -13.97
N ASP A 37 -6.15 -4.10 -12.99
CA ASP A 37 -7.56 -4.46 -12.96
C ASP A 37 -8.44 -3.21 -12.75
N ALA A 38 -9.16 -2.83 -13.79
CA ALA A 38 -9.99 -1.62 -13.78
C ALA A 38 -11.23 -1.76 -12.88
N GLU A 39 -11.76 -2.96 -12.70
CA GLU A 39 -12.92 -3.22 -11.82
C GLU A 39 -12.50 -3.11 -10.36
N LEU A 40 -11.39 -3.76 -10.01
CA LEU A 40 -10.82 -3.67 -8.66
C LEU A 40 -10.42 -2.23 -8.29
N ILE A 41 -9.78 -1.50 -9.21
CA ILE A 41 -9.44 -0.09 -8.98
C ILE A 41 -10.71 0.74 -8.75
N ALA A 42 -11.78 0.46 -9.52
CA ALA A 42 -13.05 1.15 -9.33
C ALA A 42 -13.72 0.78 -8.01
N GLU A 43 -13.59 -0.46 -7.53
CA GLU A 43 -14.11 -0.88 -6.23
C GLU A 43 -13.34 -0.22 -5.07
N LEU A 44 -12.01 -0.27 -5.11
CA LEU A 44 -11.14 0.27 -4.07
C LEU A 44 -11.28 1.79 -3.90
N LEU A 45 -11.47 2.50 -5.02
CA LEU A 45 -11.51 3.95 -5.03
C LEU A 45 -12.93 4.50 -5.10
N ALA A 46 -13.92 3.76 -5.61
CA ALA A 46 -15.27 4.27 -5.88
C ALA A 46 -15.24 5.63 -6.62
N PRO A 47 -15.00 5.65 -7.95
CA PRO A 47 -14.75 6.86 -8.75
C PRO A 47 -15.74 8.02 -8.56
N ALA A 48 -16.99 7.71 -8.18
CA ALA A 48 -18.03 8.71 -7.88
C ALA A 48 -17.65 9.62 -6.71
N LEU A 49 -16.83 9.15 -5.76
CA LEU A 49 -16.34 9.94 -4.63
C LEU A 49 -15.17 10.88 -5.00
N PHE A 50 -14.60 10.71 -6.19
CA PHE A 50 -13.38 11.39 -6.62
C PHE A 50 -13.55 12.16 -7.93
N GLY A 51 -14.76 12.68 -8.20
CA GLY A 51 -15.02 13.48 -9.41
C GLY A 51 -14.72 12.71 -10.72
N HIS A 52 -14.79 11.38 -10.69
CA HIS A 52 -14.41 10.49 -11.79
C HIS A 52 -12.95 10.59 -12.24
N HIS A 53 -12.06 11.18 -11.42
CA HIS A 53 -10.62 11.08 -11.65
C HIS A 53 -10.17 9.62 -11.54
N ARG A 54 -9.24 9.23 -12.41
CA ARG A 54 -8.59 7.91 -12.37
C ARG A 54 -7.17 8.07 -11.84
N PRO A 55 -6.70 7.15 -10.98
CA PRO A 55 -5.32 7.16 -10.55
C PRO A 55 -4.38 6.97 -11.74
N ARG A 56 -3.21 7.61 -11.70
CA ARG A 56 -2.18 7.41 -12.72
C ARG A 56 -1.61 6.00 -12.70
N ARG A 57 -1.40 5.47 -11.50
CA ARG A 57 -0.86 4.13 -11.25
C ARG A 57 -1.33 3.61 -9.89
N VAL A 58 -1.60 2.32 -9.82
CA VAL A 58 -1.83 1.61 -8.56
C VAL A 58 -0.73 0.58 -8.39
N LEU A 59 0.15 0.80 -7.42
CA LEU A 59 1.25 -0.08 -7.06
C LEU A 59 0.76 -1.19 -6.15
N VAL A 60 1.26 -2.39 -6.38
CA VAL A 60 1.12 -3.52 -5.45
C VAL A 60 2.40 -3.60 -4.63
N VAL A 61 2.24 -3.51 -3.32
CA VAL A 61 3.31 -3.68 -2.33
C VAL A 61 3.07 -5.01 -1.63
N GLU A 62 4.14 -5.77 -1.43
CA GLU A 62 4.09 -7.03 -0.68
C GLU A 62 3.51 -6.80 0.72
N HIS A 63 2.60 -7.67 1.15
CA HIS A 63 1.80 -7.46 2.36
C HIS A 63 2.65 -7.27 3.62
N HIS A 64 3.61 -8.15 3.87
CA HIS A 64 4.48 -8.08 5.05
C HIS A 64 5.46 -6.91 4.95
N LEU A 65 5.88 -6.50 3.75
CA LEU A 65 6.68 -5.29 3.52
C LEU A 65 5.90 -4.03 3.92
N ALA A 66 4.59 -3.98 3.68
CA ALA A 66 3.77 -2.86 4.14
C ALA A 66 3.70 -2.82 5.68
N HIS A 67 3.55 -3.98 6.35
CA HIS A 67 3.60 -4.08 7.81
C HIS A 67 4.95 -3.60 8.35
N THR A 68 6.05 -4.10 7.81
CA THR A 68 7.40 -3.72 8.26
C THR A 68 7.68 -2.24 8.05
N ALA A 69 7.32 -1.67 6.89
CA ALA A 69 7.48 -0.24 6.62
C ALA A 69 6.67 0.63 7.60
N SER A 70 5.43 0.23 7.90
CA SER A 70 4.56 0.95 8.84
C SER A 70 5.08 0.94 10.30
N ALA A 71 5.86 -0.08 10.67
CA ALA A 71 6.47 -0.19 11.99
C ALA A 71 7.85 0.48 12.06
N PHE A 72 8.69 0.30 11.02
CA PHE A 72 10.08 0.74 11.02
C PHE A 72 10.23 2.25 10.85
N HIS A 73 9.59 2.85 9.84
CA HIS A 73 9.77 4.28 9.54
C HIS A 73 9.40 5.24 10.69
N PRO A 74 8.31 5.02 11.45
CA PRO A 74 8.01 5.88 12.60
C PRO A 74 8.77 5.50 13.89
N SER A 75 9.56 4.41 13.90
CA SER A 75 10.16 3.88 15.13
C SER A 75 11.28 4.74 15.72
N GLY A 76 11.97 5.53 14.87
CA GLY A 76 13.17 6.27 15.26
C GLY A 76 14.43 5.42 15.40
N PHE A 77 14.40 4.13 15.05
CA PHE A 77 15.60 3.30 14.97
C PHE A 77 16.29 3.45 13.62
N ASP A 78 17.62 3.54 13.65
CA ASP A 78 18.43 3.50 12.43
C ASP A 78 18.50 2.07 11.86
N GLU A 79 18.53 1.04 12.71
CA GLU A 79 18.51 -0.35 12.27
C GLU A 79 17.63 -1.19 13.19
N ALA A 80 16.92 -2.17 12.63
CA ALA A 80 16.06 -3.06 13.39
C ALA A 80 15.92 -4.45 12.76
N ALA A 81 15.72 -5.47 13.60
CA ALA A 81 15.15 -6.73 13.17
C ALA A 81 13.62 -6.61 13.25
N LEU A 82 12.94 -6.90 12.14
CA LEU A 82 11.50 -6.75 12.00
C LEU A 82 10.85 -8.13 11.95
N LEU A 83 9.93 -8.38 12.89
CA LEU A 83 9.13 -9.59 12.95
C LEU A 83 7.67 -9.22 12.67
N VAL A 84 7.13 -9.74 11.57
CA VAL A 84 5.69 -9.67 11.26
C VAL A 84 5.06 -10.99 11.67
N VAL A 85 3.97 -10.91 12.43
CA VAL A 85 3.09 -12.04 12.74
C VAL A 85 1.67 -11.62 12.36
N ASP A 86 1.10 -12.29 11.37
CA ASP A 86 -0.18 -11.95 10.77
C ASP A 86 -1.05 -13.22 10.55
N GLY A 87 -2.33 -13.03 10.23
CA GLY A 87 -3.21 -14.13 9.85
C GLY A 87 -2.77 -14.81 8.55
N SER A 88 -2.68 -14.05 7.45
CA SER A 88 -2.21 -14.53 6.15
C SER A 88 -2.01 -13.35 5.17
N GLY A 89 -0.78 -12.86 5.04
CA GLY A 89 -0.38 -11.89 4.03
C GLY A 89 0.23 -12.57 2.83
N ASP A 90 -0.43 -12.52 1.66
CA ASP A 90 0.06 -13.12 0.40
C ASP A 90 0.58 -14.57 0.61
N GLY A 91 -0.14 -15.40 1.38
CA GLY A 91 0.22 -16.79 1.65
C GLY A 91 1.29 -17.02 2.75
N VAL A 92 1.72 -15.97 3.45
CA VAL A 92 2.68 -16.03 4.57
C VAL A 92 2.00 -15.63 5.87
N SER A 93 2.27 -16.33 6.98
CA SER A 93 1.72 -16.00 8.30
C SER A 93 2.72 -15.26 9.20
N ALA A 94 4.02 -15.44 8.98
CA ALA A 94 5.05 -14.72 9.70
C ALA A 94 6.29 -14.51 8.83
N SER A 95 6.97 -13.37 9.01
CA SER A 95 8.24 -13.08 8.35
C SER A 95 9.21 -12.40 9.32
N LEU A 96 10.51 -12.63 9.10
CA LEU A 96 11.59 -11.97 9.81
C LEU A 96 12.52 -11.34 8.77
N SER A 97 12.78 -10.03 8.89
CA SER A 97 13.68 -9.31 7.98
C SER A 97 14.53 -8.27 8.72
N PRO A 98 15.75 -7.99 8.26
CA PRO A 98 16.49 -6.83 8.71
C PRO A 98 15.97 -5.56 8.04
N ALA A 99 16.09 -4.42 8.72
CA ALA A 99 15.87 -3.10 8.15
C ALA A 99 16.97 -2.12 8.56
N ALA A 100 17.39 -1.32 7.59
CA ALA A 100 18.33 -0.21 7.70
C ALA A 100 17.90 0.86 6.69
N PRO A 101 18.22 2.15 6.89
CA PRO A 101 17.99 3.19 5.90
C PRO A 101 18.71 2.85 4.59
N PRO A 102 18.17 3.30 3.44
CA PRO A 102 18.84 3.14 2.16
C PRO A 102 20.23 3.75 2.22
N THR A 103 21.23 3.02 1.73
CA THR A 103 22.58 3.56 1.50
C THR A 103 22.53 4.42 0.25
N ASP A 104 22.97 5.68 0.34
CA ASP A 104 23.19 6.58 -0.81
C ASP A 104 24.16 5.98 -1.84
#